data_AF-A0A4Q5Z4Y2-F1
#
_entry.id   AF-A0A4Q5Z4Y2-F1
#
_cell.length_a   1.000
_cell.length_b   1.000
_cell.length_c   1.000
_cell.angle_alpha   90.00
_cell.angle_beta   90.00
_cell.angle_gamma   90.00
#
_symmetry.space_group_name_H-M   'P 1'
#
loop_
_entity.id
_entity.type
_entity.pdbx_description
1 polymer ?
#
loop_
_entity_poly.entity_id
_entity_poly.type
_entity_poly.pdbx_seq_one_letter_code
_entity_poly.pdbx_strand_id
1 'polypeptide(L)' 'MAASKRKTWQEKMNDGREPQIEKADKAFAGIQTGQLMLIPTPMLVDKYIRQIPKGKKVDTVTLRKDLAIEHNAEVTCPL' A
#
# COMPACT_ATOMS: atom_id res chain seq x y z
N MET A 1 5.37 29.26 15.67
CA MET A 1 5.13 28.02 14.89
C MET A 1 6.00 26.93 15.49
N ALA A 2 5.42 25.92 16.14
CA ALA A 2 6.20 24.81 16.69
C ALA A 2 6.66 23.90 15.54
N ALA A 3 7.96 23.62 15.46
CA ALA A 3 8.48 22.63 14.52
C ALA A 3 7.83 21.27 14.84
N SER A 4 7.09 20.70 13.90
CA SER A 4 6.50 19.37 14.08
C SER A 4 7.62 18.37 14.41
N LYS A 5 7.51 17.71 15.56
CA LYS A 5 8.46 16.68 16.00
C LYS A 5 8.57 15.64 14.88
N ARG A 6 9.78 15.43 14.34
CA ARG A 6 9.98 14.43 13.28
C ARG A 6 9.58 13.06 13.83
N LYS A 7 8.59 12.43 13.19
CA LYS A 7 8.23 11.04 13.49
C LYS A 7 9.42 10.12 13.24
N THR A 8 9.69 9.23 14.19
CA THR A 8 10.58 8.09 14.02
C THR A 8 10.04 7.13 12.96
N TRP A 9 10.88 6.23 12.47
CA TRP A 9 10.45 5.19 11.52
C TRP A 9 9.37 4.28 12.10
N GLN A 10 9.46 3.94 13.39
CA GLN A 10 8.44 3.13 14.07
C GLN A 10 7.10 3.86 14.15
N GLU A 11 7.10 5.17 14.42
CA GLU A 11 5.88 5.98 14.43
C GLU A 11 5.26 6.09 13.03
N LYS A 12 6.08 6.15 11.96
CA LYS A 12 5.57 6.13 10.58
C LYS A 12 4.98 4.78 10.17
N MET A 13 5.56 3.68 10.67
CA MET A 13 5.07 2.33 10.41
C MET A 13 3.73 2.08 11.11
N ASN A 14 3.62 2.54 12.36
CA ASN A 14 2.45 2.35 13.22
C ASN A 14 1.59 3.62 13.26
N ASP A 15 1.31 4.22 12.10
CA ASP A 15 0.59 5.49 12.00
C ASP A 15 -0.93 5.35 12.23
N GLY A 16 -1.40 4.16 12.63
CA GLY A 16 -2.79 3.88 12.99
C GLY A 16 -3.82 3.96 11.86
N ARG A 17 -3.38 4.29 10.64
CA ARG A 17 -4.23 4.36 9.45
C ARG A 17 -4.66 2.97 9.02
N GLU A 18 -5.90 2.87 8.57
CA GLU A 18 -6.44 1.68 7.93
C GLU A 18 -6.23 1.77 6.40
N PRO A 19 -6.14 0.62 5.69
CA PRO A 19 -6.09 0.62 4.23
C PRO A 19 -7.37 1.25 3.66
N GLN A 20 -7.22 2.14 2.69
CA GLN A 20 -8.35 2.86 2.07
C GLN A 20 -8.46 2.51 0.61
N ILE A 21 -9.69 2.44 0.10
CA ILE A 21 -9.96 2.25 -1.32
C ILE A 21 -10.50 3.57 -1.84
N GLU A 22 -9.79 4.18 -2.78
CA GLU A 22 -10.18 5.43 -3.40
C GLU A 22 -10.19 5.27 -4.92
N LYS A 23 -11.04 6.06 -5.60
CA LYS A 23 -11.01 6.09 -7.07
C LYS A 23 -9.83 6.93 -7.52
N ALA A 24 -9.06 6.43 -8.48
CA ALA A 24 -7.96 7.18 -9.05
C ALA A 24 -8.47 8.39 -9.83
N ASP A 25 -8.25 9.60 -9.31
CA ASP A 25 -8.67 10.84 -9.99
C ASP A 25 -7.87 11.12 -11.27
N LYS A 26 -6.67 10.55 -11.36
CA LYS A 26 -5.75 10.74 -12.48
C LYS A 26 -5.16 9.41 -12.89
N ALA A 27 -4.85 9.29 -14.17
CA ALA A 27 -4.05 8.19 -14.66
C ALA A 27 -2.58 8.41 -14.29
N PHE A 28 -1.99 7.49 -13.52
CA PHE A 28 -0.56 7.56 -13.17
C PHE A 28 0.01 6.16 -12.96
N ALA A 29 1.30 5.97 -13.31
CA ALA A 29 2.04 4.72 -13.07
C ALA A 29 1.32 3.43 -13.53
N GLY A 30 0.57 3.51 -14.64
CA GLY A 30 -0.20 2.39 -15.22
C GLY A 30 -1.64 2.26 -14.73
N ILE A 31 -2.09 3.11 -13.80
CA ILE A 31 -3.48 3.22 -13.35
C ILE A 31 -4.24 4.15 -14.29
N GLN A 32 -5.49 3.82 -14.64
CA GLN A 32 -6.38 4.69 -15.41
C GLN A 32 -7.29 5.51 -14.49
N THR A 33 -7.69 6.69 -14.94
CA THR A 33 -8.67 7.53 -14.24
C THR A 33 -9.98 6.75 -14.02
N GLY A 34 -10.47 6.77 -12.78
CA GLY A 34 -11.72 6.11 -12.37
C GLY A 34 -11.56 4.69 -11.82
N GLN A 35 -10.38 4.07 -11.93
CA GLN A 35 -10.13 2.74 -11.35
C GLN A 35 -10.16 2.78 -9.82
N LEU A 36 -10.65 1.70 -9.20
CA LEU A 36 -10.59 1.51 -7.76
C LEU A 36 -9.16 1.16 -7.33
N MET A 37 -8.56 2.05 -6.55
CA MET A 37 -7.19 1.94 -6.07
C MET A 37 -7.15 1.72 -4.56
N LEU A 38 -6.47 0.66 -4.14
CA LEU A 38 -6.08 0.45 -2.75
C LEU A 38 -4.88 1.32 -2.40
N ILE A 39 -5.00 2.12 -1.35
CA ILE A 39 -3.89 2.78 -0.66
C ILE A 39 -3.48 1.87 0.50
N PRO A 40 -2.39 1.09 0.36
CA PRO A 40 -1.99 0.13 1.38
C PRO A 40 -1.31 0.86 2.54
N THR A 41 -1.43 0.29 3.74
CA THR A 41 -0.68 0.78 4.91
C THR A 41 0.67 0.06 5.00
N PRO A 42 1.70 0.68 5.61
CA PRO A 42 2.99 0.02 5.82
C PRO A 42 2.84 -1.32 6.57
N MET A 43 1.94 -1.39 7.55
CA MET A 43 1.64 -2.62 8.28
C MET A 43 0.99 -3.71 7.41
N LEU A 44 0.12 -3.32 6.47
CA LEU A 44 -0.48 -4.27 5.54
C LEU A 44 0.59 -4.91 4.66
N VAL A 45 1.51 -4.10 4.13
CA VAL A 45 2.64 -4.59 3.32
C VAL A 45 3.57 -5.49 4.14
N ASP A 46 3.90 -5.11 5.39
CA ASP A 46 4.71 -5.95 6.29
C ASP A 46 4.04 -7.29 6.59
N LYS A 47 2.72 -7.31 6.81
CA LYS A 47 1.95 -8.55 7.01
C LYS A 47 2.04 -9.47 5.79
N TYR A 48 1.87 -8.92 4.58
CA TYR A 48 2.03 -9.68 3.34
C TYR A 48 3.46 -10.24 3.20
N ILE A 49 4.48 -9.40 3.42
CA ILE A 49 5.88 -9.84 3.33
C ILE A 49 6.19 -10.98 4.30
N ARG A 50 5.64 -10.94 5.52
CA ARG A 50 5.80 -12.02 6.52
C ARG A 50 5.16 -13.34 6.10
N GLN A 51 4.18 -13.32 5.19
CA GLN A 51 3.57 -14.53 4.65
C GLN A 51 4.44 -15.17 3.56
N ILE A 52 5.39 -14.45 2.96
CA ILE A 52 6.27 -14.97 1.92
C ILE A 52 7.18 -16.05 2.55
N PRO A 53 7.11 -17.32 2.08
CA PRO A 53 7.96 -18.38 2.61
C PRO A 53 9.44 -18.09 2.39
N LYS A 54 10.28 -18.49 3.35
CA LYS A 54 11.73 -18.35 3.23
C LYS A 54 12.24 -19.05 1.96
N GLY A 55 13.14 -18.38 1.25
CA GLY A 55 13.69 -18.88 -0.02
C GLY A 55 12.80 -18.58 -1.24
N LYS A 56 11.60 -18.04 -1.05
CA LYS A 56 10.79 -17.47 -2.13
C LYS A 56 10.96 -15.96 -2.19
N LYS A 57 10.77 -15.42 -3.38
CA LYS A 57 10.70 -13.98 -3.65
C LYS A 57 9.37 -13.69 -4.32
N VAL A 58 8.83 -12.51 -4.04
CA VAL A 58 7.64 -11.98 -4.70
C VAL A 58 8.02 -10.64 -5.29
N ASP A 59 7.68 -10.45 -6.56
CA ASP A 59 7.90 -9.19 -7.25
C ASP A 59 6.88 -8.15 -6.78
N THR A 60 7.26 -6.87 -6.80
CA THR A 60 6.38 -5.78 -6.36
C THR A 60 5.09 -5.68 -7.17
N VAL A 61 5.12 -6.09 -8.44
CA VAL A 61 3.93 -6.17 -9.31
C VAL A 61 2.94 -7.21 -8.78
N THR A 62 3.43 -8.38 -8.36
CA THR A 62 2.61 -9.45 -7.78
C THR A 62 2.04 -9.02 -6.43
N LEU A 63 2.89 -8.46 -5.56
CA LEU A 63 2.44 -7.93 -4.26
C LEU A 63 1.29 -6.91 -4.42
N ARG A 64 1.42 -5.97 -5.36
CA ARG A 64 0.38 -4.97 -5.62
C ARG A 64 -0.92 -5.58 -6.14
N LYS A 65 -0.84 -6.60 -7.00
CA LYS A 65 -2.02 -7.30 -7.51
C LYS A 65 -2.72 -8.09 -6.41
N ASP A 66 -1.96 -8.84 -5.62
CA ASP A 66 -2.51 -9.65 -4.54
C ASP A 66 -3.23 -8.76 -3.50
N LEU A 67 -2.59 -7.66 -3.07
CA LEU A 67 -3.21 -6.70 -2.15
C LEU A 67 -4.49 -6.08 -2.74
N ALA A 68 -4.50 -5.76 -4.04
CA ALA A 68 -5.69 -5.22 -4.68
C ALA A 68 -6.85 -6.23 -4.64
N ILE A 69 -6.57 -7.49 -5.01
CA ILE A 69 -7.55 -8.59 -5.00
C ILE A 69 -8.08 -8.84 -3.58
N GLU A 70 -7.21 -8.93 -2.58
CA GLU A 70 -7.60 -9.19 -1.19
C GLU A 70 -8.53 -8.10 -0.63
N HIS A 71 -8.39 -6.86 -1.10
CA HIS A 71 -9.19 -5.72 -0.66
C HIS A 71 -10.31 -5.33 -1.64
N ASN A 72 -10.60 -6.11 -2.68
CA ASN A 72 -11.61 -5.78 -3.71
C ASN A 72 -11.34 -4.44 -4.43
N ALA A 73 -10.07 -4.12 -4.66
CA ALA A 73 -9.64 -3.02 -5.52
C ALA A 73 -9.13 -3.58 -6.88
N GLU A 74 -9.08 -2.72 -7.89
CA GLU A 74 -8.54 -3.09 -9.21
C GLU A 74 -7.02 -2.98 -9.24
N VAL A 75 -6.48 -1.99 -8.51
CA VAL A 75 -5.04 -1.68 -8.47
C VAL A 75 -4.62 -1.27 -7.06
N THR A 76 -3.33 -1.41 -6.74
CA THR A 76 -2.73 -0.88 -5.51
C THR A 76 -1.84 0.30 -5.84
N CYS A 77 -1.86 1.33 -4.99
CA CYS A 77 -1.03 2.52 -5.12
C CYS A 77 0.45 2.12 -5.23
N PRO A 78 1.18 2.62 -6.25
CA PRO A 78 2.60 2.33 -6.41
C PRO A 78 3.51 3.20 -5.52
N LEU A 79 2.93 4.18 -4.80
CA LEU A 79 3.59 5.15 -3.93
C LEU A 79 3.68 4.66 -2.49
#